data_AF-A0A1K0J6W8-F1
#
_entry.id   AF-A0A1K0J6W8-F1
#
_cell.length_a   1.000
_cell.length_b   1.000
_cell.length_c   1.000
_cell.angle_alpha   90.00
_cell.angle_beta   90.00
_cell.angle_gamma   90.00
#
_symmetry.space_group_name_H-M   'P 1'
#
loop_
_entity.id
_entity.type
_entity.pdbx_description
1 polymer ?
#
loop_
_entity_poly.entity_id
_entity_poly.type
_entity_poly.pdbx_seq_one_letter_code
_entity_poly.pdbx_strand_id
1 'polypeptide(L)'
;MRPLKLMLTGFYGIRDGMKRDSVTVDLTTLPGGLIALVGPNGAGKTTIMDNLHPFPIMPSHASKMSADAFSYWDHLCASRAEKDLEWEHGGKTYRSAFAFRNPGKSRKAEYYLFEKDAGGDWKPLQLADGTLSDGKADTGDA
;
A
#
# COMPACT_ATOMS: atom_id res chain seq x y z
N MET A 1 -8.77 -9.95 -7.39
CA MET A 1 -8.17 -9.94 -6.04
C MET A 1 -9.26 -9.57 -5.04
N ARG A 2 -9.05 -9.79 -3.73
CA ARG A 2 -9.93 -9.28 -2.66
C ARG A 2 -9.07 -8.61 -1.59
N PRO A 3 -9.22 -7.29 -1.33
CA PRO A 3 -8.51 -6.65 -0.21
C PRO A 3 -9.08 -7.14 1.12
N LEU A 4 -8.20 -7.37 2.10
CA LEU A 4 -8.57 -7.81 3.45
C LEU A 4 -8.38 -6.69 4.46
N LYS A 5 -7.17 -6.14 4.53
CA LYS A 5 -6.81 -5.13 5.53
C LYS A 5 -5.76 -4.18 4.96
N LEU A 6 -6.01 -2.87 5.08
CA LEU A 6 -5.09 -1.82 4.65
C LEU A 6 -4.68 -0.98 5.86
N MET A 7 -3.38 -0.79 6.04
CA MET A 7 -2.81 0.23 6.92
C MET A 7 -2.05 1.26 6.09
N LEU A 8 -2.29 2.54 6.36
CA LEU A 8 -1.54 3.65 5.77
C LEU A 8 -1.01 4.53 6.89
N THR A 9 0.30 4.79 6.88
CA THR A 9 0.97 5.64 7.86
C THR A 9 1.79 6.71 7.13
N GLY A 10 1.69 7.96 7.55
CA GLY A 10 2.52 9.06 7.02
C GLY A 10 2.07 9.66 5.69
N PHE A 11 0.80 9.47 5.31
CA PHE A 11 0.22 10.02 4.07
C PHE A 11 -0.49 11.36 4.31
N TYR A 12 -0.30 12.34 3.41
CA TYR A 12 -0.99 13.64 3.47
C TYR A 12 -2.51 13.48 3.55
N GLY A 13 -3.11 12.63 2.71
CA GLY A 13 -4.55 12.44 2.70
C GLY A 13 -5.15 11.89 3.99
N ILE A 14 -4.35 11.15 4.78
CA ILE A 14 -4.76 10.64 6.09
C ILE A 14 -4.56 11.70 7.18
N ARG A 15 -3.39 12.34 7.21
CA ARG A 15 -3.10 13.41 8.16
C ARG A 15 -4.06 14.59 8.00
N ASP A 16 -4.22 15.07 6.78
CA ASP A 16 -4.99 16.28 6.53
C ASP A 16 -6.50 16.00 6.59
N GLY A 17 -6.93 14.83 6.11
CA GLY A 17 -8.33 14.42 6.07
C GLY A 17 -8.89 13.86 7.38
N MET A 18 -8.09 13.14 8.16
CA MET A 18 -8.53 12.46 9.39
C MET A 18 -7.86 12.99 10.66
N LYS A 19 -6.86 13.88 10.54
CA LYS A 19 -6.06 14.39 11.67
C LYS A 19 -5.37 13.25 12.45
N ARG A 20 -4.91 12.23 11.73
CA ARG A 20 -4.21 11.06 12.27
C ARG A 20 -2.95 10.77 11.47
N ASP A 21 -1.93 10.24 12.14
CA ASP A 21 -0.70 9.81 11.46
C ASP A 21 -0.87 8.49 10.72
N SER A 22 -1.85 7.68 11.14
CA SER A 22 -2.14 6.37 10.56
C SER A 22 -3.63 6.06 10.54
N VAL A 23 -4.04 5.21 9.59
CA VAL A 23 -5.37 4.60 9.53
C VAL A 23 -5.24 3.11 9.21
N THR A 24 -6.13 2.32 9.81
CA THR A 24 -6.33 0.91 9.46
C THR A 24 -7.78 0.71 9.02
N VAL A 25 -7.96 0.06 7.87
CA VAL A 25 -9.26 -0.34 7.33
C VAL A 25 -9.26 -1.86 7.27
N ASP A 26 -10.07 -2.50 8.12
CA ASP A 26 -10.21 -3.96 8.18
C ASP A 26 -11.54 -4.40 7.56
N LEU A 27 -11.46 -4.86 6.31
CA LEU A 27 -12.62 -5.30 5.53
C LEU A 27 -13.06 -6.72 5.91
N THR A 28 -12.24 -7.48 6.64
CA THR A 28 -12.58 -8.84 7.08
C THR A 28 -13.71 -8.85 8.10
N THR A 29 -13.88 -7.73 8.81
CA THR A 29 -14.93 -7.51 9.81
C THR A 29 -16.26 -7.08 9.19
N LEU A 30 -16.26 -6.68 7.92
CA LEU A 30 -17.43 -6.17 7.23
C LEU A 30 -18.23 -7.30 6.56
N PRO A 31 -19.56 -7.18 6.45
CA PRO A 31 -20.35 -8.14 5.70
C PRO A 31 -19.94 -8.14 4.22
N GLY A 32 -20.12 -9.29 3.57
CA GLY A 32 -19.97 -9.38 2.12
C GLY A 32 -20.99 -8.48 1.40
N GLY A 33 -20.59 -7.95 0.25
CA GLY A 33 -21.45 -7.13 -0.61
C GLY A 33 -20.82 -5.79 -0.97
N LEU A 34 -21.68 -4.81 -1.30
CA LEU A 34 -21.25 -3.46 -1.64
C LEU A 34 -20.92 -2.67 -0.37
N ILE A 35 -19.69 -2.19 -0.29
CA ILE A 35 -19.21 -1.33 0.80
C ILE A 35 -19.03 0.08 0.24
N ALA A 36 -19.60 1.08 0.91
CA ALA A 36 -19.47 2.48 0.55
C ALA A 36 -18.53 3.21 1.52
N LEU A 37 -17.54 3.92 0.98
CA LEU A 37 -16.69 4.83 1.75
C LEU A 37 -17.28 6.25 1.69
N VAL A 38 -17.80 6.74 2.81
CA VAL A 38 -18.49 8.03 2.91
C VAL A 38 -17.74 9.03 3.78
N GLY A 39 -17.92 10.32 3.49
CA GLY A 39 -17.28 11.41 4.23
C GLY A 39 -17.17 12.70 3.38
N PRO A 40 -16.86 13.85 3.99
CA PRO A 40 -16.72 15.12 3.27
C PRO A 40 -15.55 15.12 2.28
N ASN A 41 -15.52 16.12 1.40
CA ASN A 41 -14.37 16.33 0.51
C ASN A 41 -13.10 16.56 1.33
N GLY A 42 -11.99 15.96 0.89
CA GLY A 42 -10.72 16.00 1.64
C GLY A 42 -10.62 15.02 2.80
N ALA A 43 -11.64 14.21 3.13
CA ALA A 43 -11.59 13.25 4.25
C ALA A 43 -10.64 12.04 4.06
N GLY A 44 -9.79 12.03 3.04
CA GLY A 44 -8.86 10.91 2.75
C GLY A 44 -9.47 9.72 2.00
N LYS A 45 -10.70 9.85 1.49
CA LYS A 45 -11.40 8.74 0.79
C LYS A 45 -10.64 8.22 -0.42
N THR A 46 -10.23 9.11 -1.32
CA THR A 46 -9.45 8.76 -2.52
C THR A 46 -8.11 8.16 -2.13
N THR A 47 -7.46 8.66 -1.08
CA THR A 47 -6.20 8.08 -0.58
C THR A 47 -6.36 6.64 -0.13
N ILE A 48 -7.46 6.30 0.57
CA ILE A 48 -7.76 4.91 0.92
C ILE A 48 -8.03 4.08 -0.34
N MET A 49 -8.90 4.56 -1.23
CA MET A 49 -9.29 3.82 -2.45
C MET A 49 -8.10 3.55 -3.37
N ASP A 50 -7.26 4.55 -3.61
CA ASP A 50 -6.07 4.44 -4.45
C ASP A 50 -5.02 3.47 -3.89
N ASN A 51 -5.04 3.23 -2.59
CA ASN A 51 -4.09 2.32 -1.95
C ASN A 51 -4.69 0.94 -1.65
N LEU A 52 -5.97 0.71 -1.91
CA LEU A 52 -6.65 -0.56 -1.67
C LEU A 52 -6.37 -1.61 -2.76
N HIS A 53 -5.11 -1.67 -3.21
CA HIS A 53 -4.61 -2.60 -4.22
C HIS A 53 -3.09 -2.82 -4.06
N PRO A 54 -2.53 -3.92 -4.58
CA PRO A 54 -1.15 -4.31 -4.29
C PRO A 54 -0.06 -3.54 -5.05
N PHE A 55 -0.41 -2.76 -6.08
CA PHE A 55 0.57 -2.09 -6.93
C PHE A 55 1.16 -0.79 -6.31
N PRO A 56 2.41 -0.42 -6.66
CA PRO A 56 3.09 0.80 -6.21
C PRO A 56 2.62 2.05 -6.98
N ILE A 57 1.32 2.32 -6.95
CA ILE A 57 0.71 3.46 -7.66
C ILE A 57 -0.46 4.02 -6.84
N MET A 58 -0.75 5.32 -6.97
CA MET A 58 -2.06 5.89 -6.63
C MET A 58 -2.77 6.28 -7.92
N PRO A 59 -3.71 5.47 -8.44
CA PRO A 59 -4.29 5.63 -9.77
C PRO A 59 -4.88 7.00 -10.07
N SER A 60 -5.48 7.67 -9.09
CA SER A 60 -6.05 9.01 -9.31
C SER A 60 -5.01 10.12 -9.48
N HIS A 61 -3.73 9.83 -9.18
CA HIS A 61 -2.61 10.75 -9.26
C HIS A 61 -1.56 10.36 -10.32
N ALA A 62 -1.73 9.23 -10.99
CA ALA A 62 -0.81 8.80 -12.02
C ALA A 62 -1.21 9.35 -13.39
N SER A 63 -0.24 9.90 -14.13
CA SER A 63 -0.50 10.44 -15.48
C SER A 63 -0.79 9.35 -16.52
N LYS A 64 -0.33 8.12 -16.23
CA LYS A 64 -0.61 6.87 -16.97
C LYS A 64 -0.64 5.72 -15.96
N MET A 65 -1.24 4.60 -16.32
CA MET A 65 -1.27 3.40 -15.46
C MET A 65 0.07 2.64 -15.52
N SER A 66 1.15 3.30 -15.09
CA SER A 66 2.50 2.71 -15.04
C SER A 66 3.25 3.21 -13.80
N ALA A 67 4.17 2.38 -13.30
CA ALA A 67 4.91 2.68 -12.06
C ALA A 67 5.88 3.86 -12.20
N ASP A 68 6.39 4.11 -13.41
CA ASP A 68 7.26 5.25 -13.74
C ASP A 68 6.52 6.58 -13.87
N ALA A 69 5.19 6.56 -13.90
CA ALA A 69 4.34 7.74 -14.06
C ALA A 69 3.79 8.28 -12.73
N PHE A 70 4.30 7.79 -11.60
CA PHE A 70 3.82 8.09 -10.26
C PHE A 70 4.94 8.03 -9.22
N SER A 71 4.91 8.93 -8.23
CA SER A 71 5.84 8.94 -7.11
C SER A 71 5.08 9.07 -5.79
N TYR A 72 5.30 8.15 -4.84
CA TYR A 72 4.68 8.28 -3.51
C TYR A 72 5.18 9.52 -2.77
N TRP A 73 6.38 10.04 -3.06
CA TRP A 73 7.00 11.12 -2.30
C TRP A 73 6.17 12.41 -2.25
N ASP A 74 5.35 12.68 -3.28
CA ASP A 74 4.45 13.83 -3.32
C ASP A 74 3.21 13.65 -2.42
N HIS A 75 2.97 12.42 -1.96
CA HIS A 75 1.81 12.02 -1.14
C HIS A 75 2.17 11.67 0.31
N LEU A 76 3.46 11.71 0.65
CA LEU A 76 3.98 11.37 1.97
C LEU A 76 4.40 12.63 2.74
N CYS A 77 3.99 12.72 3.99
CA CYS A 77 4.25 13.86 4.86
C CYS A 77 5.21 13.58 6.01
N ALA A 78 5.54 12.30 6.25
CA ALA A 78 6.38 11.88 7.36
C ALA A 78 7.77 11.43 6.87
N SER A 79 8.77 11.52 7.75
CA SER A 79 10.11 10.98 7.48
C SER A 79 10.15 9.45 7.40
N ARG A 80 9.12 8.78 7.93
CA ARG A 80 8.83 7.37 7.75
C ARG A 80 7.36 7.20 7.41
N ALA A 81 7.07 6.47 6.33
CA ALA A 81 5.72 6.17 5.91
C ALA A 81 5.61 4.73 5.45
N GLU A 82 4.39 4.18 5.54
CA GLU A 82 4.12 2.77 5.27
C GLU A 82 2.77 2.60 4.58
N LYS A 83 2.75 1.71 3.58
CA LYS A 83 1.52 1.09 3.08
C LYS A 83 1.63 -0.40 3.36
N ASP A 84 0.66 -0.95 4.07
CA ASP A 84 0.59 -2.37 4.36
C ASP A 84 -0.78 -2.89 3.97
N LEU A 85 -0.82 -3.76 2.96
CA LEU A 85 -2.06 -4.34 2.44
C LEU A 85 -2.00 -5.85 2.50
N GLU A 86 -2.93 -6.45 3.25
CA GLU A 86 -3.26 -7.87 3.17
C GLU A 86 -4.38 -8.08 2.14
N TRP A 87 -4.25 -9.08 1.27
CA TRP A 87 -5.18 -9.35 0.18
C TRP A 87 -5.18 -10.81 -0.27
N GLU A 88 -6.27 -11.25 -0.88
CA GLU A 88 -6.42 -12.61 -1.42
C GLU A 88 -6.46 -12.63 -2.95
N HIS A 89 -5.88 -13.68 -3.54
CA HIS A 89 -6.04 -14.02 -4.94
C HIS A 89 -5.74 -15.50 -5.17
N GLY A 90 -6.53 -16.18 -6.01
CA GLY A 90 -6.27 -17.57 -6.36
C GLY A 90 -6.26 -18.54 -5.17
N GLY A 91 -7.05 -18.28 -4.13
CA GLY A 91 -7.08 -19.10 -2.90
C GLY A 91 -5.89 -18.92 -1.97
N LYS A 92 -4.98 -17.98 -2.27
CA LYS A 92 -3.82 -17.64 -1.44
C LYS A 92 -3.99 -16.26 -0.83
N THR A 93 -3.33 -16.06 0.31
CA THR A 93 -3.28 -14.76 1.01
C THR A 93 -1.90 -14.15 0.85
N TYR A 94 -1.86 -12.86 0.55
CA TYR A 94 -0.67 -12.09 0.28
C TYR A 94 -0.61 -10.84 1.14
N ARG A 95 0.60 -10.30 1.34
CA ARG A 95 0.84 -9.00 1.97
C ARG A 95 1.77 -8.16 1.10
N SER A 96 1.30 -7.00 0.67
CA SER A 96 2.11 -5.96 0.03
C SER A 96 2.53 -4.96 1.09
N ALA A 97 3.83 -4.93 1.44
CA ALA A 97 4.37 -4.05 2.46
C ALA A 97 5.37 -3.07 1.85
N PHE A 98 5.02 -1.79 1.83
CA PHE A 98 5.83 -0.72 1.27
C PHE A 98 6.35 0.16 2.41
N ALA A 99 7.65 0.39 2.42
CA ALA A 99 8.31 1.20 3.42
C ALA A 99 9.04 2.37 2.76
N PHE A 100 8.76 3.58 3.24
CA PHE A 100 9.35 4.81 2.76
C PHE A 100 10.14 5.46 3.88
N ARG A 101 11.41 5.79 3.61
CA ARG A 101 12.31 6.47 4.53
C ARG A 101 12.89 7.72 3.88
N ASN A 102 12.70 8.86 4.54
CA ASN A 102 13.25 10.15 4.16
C ASN A 102 13.90 10.84 5.38
N PRO A 103 15.12 10.43 5.79
CA PRO A 103 15.90 11.10 6.83
C PRO A 103 16.47 12.47 6.41
N GLY A 104 16.11 13.02 5.24
CA GLY A 104 16.58 14.33 4.75
C GLY A 104 17.87 14.29 3.91
N LYS A 105 18.68 13.22 4.01
CA LYS A 105 19.89 13.02 3.18
C LYS A 105 19.61 12.31 1.86
N SER A 106 18.79 11.27 1.91
CA SER A 106 18.36 10.50 0.74
C SER A 106 16.99 9.89 1.01
N ARG A 107 16.21 9.72 -0.06
CA ARG A 107 14.93 9.01 -0.04
C ARG A 107 15.17 7.55 -0.37
N LYS A 108 14.50 6.64 0.35
CA LYS A 108 14.53 5.20 0.08
C LYS A 108 13.11 4.64 0.14
N ALA A 109 12.71 3.95 -0.91
CA ALA A 109 11.49 3.15 -0.98
C ALA A 109 11.86 1.67 -1.10
N GLU A 110 11.12 0.83 -0.39
CA GLU A 110 11.25 -0.64 -0.44
C GLU A 110 9.86 -1.25 -0.61
N TYR A 111 9.72 -2.18 -1.56
CA TYR A 111 8.44 -2.80 -1.90
C TYR A 111 8.56 -4.32 -1.72
N TYR A 112 7.88 -4.86 -0.73
CA TYR A 112 7.86 -6.29 -0.44
C TYR A 112 6.52 -6.91 -0.77
N LEU A 113 6.54 -8.16 -1.22
CA LEU A 113 5.40 -9.02 -1.43
C LEU A 113 5.63 -10.34 -0.69
N PHE A 114 4.72 -10.67 0.21
CA PHE A 114 4.74 -11.91 0.98
C PHE A 114 3.55 -12.79 0.61
N GLU A 115 3.72 -14.10 0.70
CA GLU A 115 2.64 -15.09 0.70
C GLU A 115 2.50 -15.65 2.13
N LYS A 116 1.27 -15.87 2.58
CA LYS A 116 0.99 -16.51 3.86
C LYS A 116 1.10 -18.02 3.70
N ASP A 117 1.97 -18.66 4.49
CA ASP A 117 2.11 -20.11 4.46
C ASP A 117 1.02 -20.84 5.27
N ALA A 118 1.04 -22.17 5.23
CA ALA A 118 0.07 -23.01 5.94
C ALA A 118 0.16 -22.90 7.48
N GLY A 119 1.30 -22.47 8.01
CA GLY A 119 1.49 -22.17 9.44
C GLY A 119 0.94 -20.80 9.85
N GLY A 120 0.57 -19.97 8.87
CA GLY A 120 0.09 -18.60 9.08
C GLY A 120 1.20 -17.56 9.07
N ASP A 121 2.45 -17.95 8.80
CA ASP A 121 3.59 -17.04 8.73
C ASP A 121 3.67 -16.35 7.37
N TRP A 122 4.17 -15.12 7.36
CA TRP A 122 4.48 -14.40 6.13
C TRP A 122 5.86 -14.80 5.61
N LYS A 123 5.92 -15.33 4.38
CA LYS A 123 7.18 -15.64 3.69
C LYS A 123 7.33 -14.74 2.47
N PRO A 124 8.53 -14.19 2.20
CA PRO A 124 8.77 -13.45 0.96
C PRO A 124 8.36 -14.29 -0.24
N LEU A 125 7.58 -13.71 -1.17
CA LEU A 125 7.14 -14.44 -2.34
C LEU A 125 8.34 -14.79 -3.21
N GLN A 126 8.45 -16.06 -3.57
CA GLN A 126 9.39 -16.54 -4.56
C GLN A 126 8.61 -17.14 -5.74
N LEU A 127 8.84 -16.60 -6.93
CA LEU A 127 8.24 -17.11 -8.16
C LEU A 127 8.99 -18.36 -8.65
N ALA A 128 8.36 -19.14 -9.53
CA ALA A 128 8.92 -20.39 -10.04
C ALA A 128 10.21 -20.19 -10.85
N ASP A 129 10.41 -19.01 -11.42
CA ASP A 129 11.65 -18.61 -12.11
C ASP A 129 12.80 -18.24 -11.15
N GLY A 130 12.56 -18.31 -9.84
CA GLY A 130 13.52 -17.97 -8.80
C GLY A 130 13.48 -16.51 -8.36
N THR A 131 12.69 -15.65 -9.02
CA THR A 131 12.50 -14.25 -8.65
C THR A 131 11.97 -14.16 -7.21
N LEU A 132 12.75 -13.55 -6.33
CA LEU A 132 12.43 -13.39 -4.91
C LEU A 132 12.01 -11.94 -4.64
N SER A 133 10.96 -11.75 -3.85
CA SER A 133 10.66 -10.44 -3.27
C SER A 133 11.68 -10.09 -2.18
N ASP A 134 12.74 -9.36 -2.56
CA ASP A 134 13.82 -8.95 -1.68
C ASP A 134 13.73 -7.48 -1.23
N GLY A 135 12.66 -6.78 -1.63
CA GLY A 135 12.41 -5.39 -1.28
C GLY A 135 13.13 -4.36 -2.13
N LYS A 136 13.99 -4.78 -3.06
CA LYS A 136 14.70 -3.85 -3.94
C LYS A 136 13.73 -3.32 -4.99
N ALA A 137 13.38 -2.05 -4.86
CA ALA A 137 12.99 -1.27 -6.02
C ALA A 137 14.27 -0.86 -6.75
N ASP A 138 14.30 -0.99 -8.07
CA ASP A 138 15.24 -0.17 -8.84
C ASP A 138 14.96 1.28 -8.47
N THR A 139 16.01 2.04 -8.13
CA THR A 139 15.96 3.41 -7.62
C THR A 139 15.38 4.45 -8.61
N GLY A 140 14.59 4.01 -9.58
CA GLY A 140 13.87 4.81 -10.57
C GLY A 140 12.48 5.26 -10.12
N ASP A 141 12.24 5.41 -8.81
CA ASP A 141 11.19 6.32 -8.33
C ASP A 141 11.70 7.76 -8.61
N ALA A 142 11.61 8.17 -9.89
CA ALA A 142 11.93 9.51 -10.36
C ALA A 142 10.97 10.56 -9.78
#